data_AF-A0A3D1LA56-F1
#
_entry.id   AF-A0A3D1LA56-F1
#
_cell.length_a   1.000
_cell.length_b   1.000
_cell.length_c   1.000
_cell.angle_alpha   90.00
_cell.angle_beta   90.00
_cell.angle_gamma   90.00
#
_symmetry.space_group_name_H-M   'P 1'
#
loop_
_entity.id
_entity.type
_entity.pdbx_description
1 polymer ?
#
loop_
_entity_poly.entity_id
_entity_poly.type
_entity_poly.pdbx_seq_one_letter_code
_entity_poly.pdbx_strand_id
1 'polypeptide(L)'
;MIAAIVDMLSDVAETVADLEDVVDTISDELDCIEEDLDNIDDYLLDEDDYDDEDDYEDFDDEDEDDAEDDEYDFGDDEVLYEVKCPTCGEEITIDEQMLDEGSTVCPNCGEELEFDLEEDEDEPKA
;
A
#
# COMPACT_ATOMS: atom_id res chain seq x y z
N MET A 1 28.89 -0.12 36.88
CA MET A 1 29.02 -0.02 35.41
C MET A 1 28.83 -1.37 34.74
N ILE A 2 29.71 -2.36 34.96
CA ILE A 2 29.55 -3.67 34.29
C ILE A 2 28.22 -4.37 34.67
N ALA A 3 27.81 -4.31 35.94
CA ALA A 3 26.53 -4.89 36.38
C ALA A 3 25.31 -4.34 35.62
N ALA A 4 25.28 -3.04 35.33
CA ALA A 4 24.16 -2.41 34.61
C ALA A 4 24.13 -2.80 33.12
N ILE A 5 25.29 -3.05 32.52
CA ILE A 5 25.38 -3.55 31.14
C ILE A 5 24.94 -5.02 31.10
N VAL A 6 25.28 -5.81 32.13
CA VAL A 6 24.86 -7.22 32.23
C VAL A 6 23.35 -7.33 32.44
N ASP A 7 22.73 -6.47 33.24
CA ASP A 7 21.26 -6.42 33.38
C ASP A 7 20.58 -6.10 32.03
N MET A 8 21.01 -5.04 31.33
CA MET A 8 20.44 -4.71 30.01
C MET A 8 20.62 -5.84 28.98
N LEU A 9 21.77 -6.53 28.99
CA LEU A 9 21.99 -7.68 28.11
C LEU A 9 21.11 -8.88 28.49
N SER A 10 20.74 -9.01 29.77
CA SER A 10 19.78 -10.01 30.23
C SER A 10 18.38 -9.69 29.75
N ASP A 11 17.96 -8.42 29.84
CA ASP A 11 16.65 -7.96 29.35
C ASP A 11 16.54 -8.18 27.84
N VAL A 12 17.59 -7.87 27.08
CA VAL A 12 17.62 -8.14 25.63
C VAL A 12 17.57 -9.64 25.34
N ALA A 13 18.29 -10.47 26.10
CA ALA A 13 18.25 -11.92 25.92
C ALA A 13 16.86 -12.51 26.17
N GLU A 14 16.11 -11.98 27.13
CA GLU A 14 14.72 -12.37 27.39
C GLU A 14 13.81 -11.97 26.24
N THR A 15 13.90 -10.72 25.75
CA THR A 15 13.09 -10.28 24.60
C THR A 15 13.42 -11.03 23.30
N VAL A 16 14.68 -11.44 23.11
CA VAL A 16 15.09 -12.24 21.94
C VAL A 16 14.54 -13.65 22.03
N ALA A 17 14.45 -14.24 23.23
CA ALA A 17 13.81 -15.53 23.44
C ALA A 17 12.30 -15.45 23.16
N ASP A 18 11.63 -14.38 23.63
CA ASP A 18 10.21 -14.17 23.34
C ASP A 18 9.94 -13.99 21.84
N LEU A 19 10.87 -13.36 21.11
CA LEU A 19 10.78 -13.21 19.65
C LEU A 19 10.98 -14.54 18.91
N GLU A 20 11.76 -15.48 19.44
CA GLU A 20 11.96 -16.81 18.84
C GLU A 20 10.61 -17.56 18.77
N ASP A 21 9.84 -17.57 19.85
CA ASP A 21 8.52 -18.22 19.91
C ASP A 21 7.51 -17.58 18.92
N VAL A 22 7.57 -16.26 18.74
CA VAL A 22 6.73 -15.54 17.78
C VAL A 22 7.14 -15.88 16.35
N VAL A 23 8.44 -15.97 16.06
CA VAL A 23 8.96 -16.33 14.73
C VAL A 23 8.59 -17.77 14.37
N ASP A 24 8.64 -18.71 15.32
CA ASP A 24 8.17 -20.08 15.11
C ASP A 24 6.68 -20.09 14.75
N THR A 25 5.86 -19.35 15.50
CA THR A 25 4.42 -19.24 15.23
C THR A 25 4.15 -18.64 13.84
N ILE A 26 4.89 -17.60 13.45
CA ILE A 26 4.77 -16.99 12.11
C ILE A 26 5.17 -18.00 11.03
N SER A 27 6.20 -18.81 11.27
CA SER A 27 6.67 -19.81 10.31
C SER A 27 5.60 -20.88 10.07
N ASP A 28 4.96 -21.38 11.13
CA ASP A 28 3.85 -22.34 11.01
C ASP A 28 2.67 -21.77 10.21
N GLU A 29 2.33 -20.49 10.41
CA GLU A 29 1.24 -19.83 9.67
C GLU A 29 1.62 -19.54 8.21
N LEU A 30 2.88 -19.22 7.91
CA LEU A 30 3.36 -19.04 6.54
C LEU A 30 3.29 -20.34 5.73
N ASP A 31 3.59 -21.48 6.35
CA ASP A 31 3.43 -22.80 5.72
C ASP A 31 1.96 -23.06 5.36
N CYS A 32 1.00 -22.65 6.21
CA CYS A 32 -0.43 -22.76 5.91
C CYS A 32 -0.84 -21.86 4.73
N ILE A 33 -0.30 -20.65 4.64
CA ILE A 33 -0.57 -19.73 3.53
C ILE A 33 0.01 -20.27 2.21
N GLU A 34 1.18 -20.89 2.24
CA GLU A 34 1.78 -21.53 1.05
C GLU A 34 0.87 -22.63 0.50
N GLU A 35 0.34 -23.50 1.38
CA GLU A 35 -0.61 -24.56 0.98
C GLU A 35 -1.91 -23.98 0.40
N ASP A 36 -2.45 -22.91 0.98
CA ASP A 36 -3.64 -22.24 0.46
C ASP A 36 -3.39 -21.58 -0.92
N LEU A 37 -2.21 -21.00 -1.13
CA LEU A 37 -1.82 -20.39 -2.40
C LEU A 37 -1.63 -21.43 -3.51
N ASP A 38 -0.98 -22.56 -3.23
CA ASP A 38 -0.86 -23.68 -4.17
C ASP A 38 -2.25 -24.18 -4.60
N ASN A 39 -3.21 -24.28 -3.66
CA ASN A 39 -4.58 -24.69 -3.98
C ASN A 39 -5.35 -23.65 -4.83
N ILE A 40 -5.05 -22.36 -4.69
CA ILE A 40 -5.62 -21.31 -5.54
C ILE A 40 -5.00 -21.35 -6.95
N ASP A 41 -3.69 -21.61 -7.04
CA ASP A 41 -2.97 -21.73 -8.32
C ASP A 41 -3.55 -22.89 -9.15
N ASP A 42 -3.77 -24.05 -8.53
CA ASP A 42 -4.45 -25.18 -9.17
C ASP A 42 -5.88 -24.84 -9.66
N TYR A 43 -6.64 -24.03 -8.90
CA TYR A 43 -7.98 -23.61 -9.29
C TYR A 43 -7.97 -22.62 -10.48
N LEU A 44 -6.97 -21.75 -10.57
CA LEU A 44 -6.85 -20.76 -11.65
C LEU A 44 -6.26 -21.38 -12.93
N LEU A 45 -5.27 -22.27 -12.81
CA LEU A 45 -4.61 -22.89 -13.96
C LEU A 45 -5.43 -24.02 -14.61
N ASP A 46 -6.41 -24.61 -13.92
CA ASP A 46 -7.36 -25.56 -14.51
C ASP A 46 -8.43 -24.87 -15.41
N GLU A 47 -8.57 -23.54 -15.37
CA GLU A 47 -9.49 -22.77 -16.23
C GLU A 47 -8.82 -22.16 -17.49
N ASP A 48 -7.49 -22.26 -17.63
CA ASP A 48 -6.70 -21.72 -18.75
C ASP A 48 -6.27 -22.80 -19.78
N ASP A 49 -7.02 -23.90 -19.92
CA ASP A 49 -7.00 -24.77 -21.12
C ASP A 49 -7.91 -24.20 -22.23
N TYR A 50 -8.02 -22.86 -22.31
CA TYR A 50 -8.44 -22.19 -23.53
C TYR A 50 -7.28 -22.28 -24.52
N ASP A 51 -7.21 -23.45 -25.17
CA ASP A 51 -6.46 -23.71 -26.40
C ASP A 51 -6.58 -22.49 -27.32
N ASP A 52 -5.50 -21.71 -27.36
CA ASP A 52 -5.20 -20.70 -28.36
C ASP A 52 -4.93 -21.43 -29.69
N GLU A 53 -5.98 -22.06 -30.25
CA GLU A 53 -6.01 -22.46 -31.66
C GLU A 53 -6.65 -21.31 -32.42
N ASP A 54 -5.79 -20.39 -32.86
CA ASP A 54 -5.99 -19.45 -33.97
C ASP A 54 -7.11 -19.86 -34.95
N ASP A 55 -8.35 -19.41 -34.71
CA ASP A 55 -9.44 -19.41 -35.70
C ASP A 55 -9.66 -17.98 -36.21
N TYR A 56 -8.60 -17.42 -36.79
CA TYR A 56 -8.67 -16.24 -37.65
C TYR A 56 -9.23 -16.63 -39.02
N GLU A 57 -10.54 -16.86 -39.10
CA GLU A 57 -11.26 -16.85 -40.38
C GLU A 57 -12.53 -15.97 -40.27
N ASP A 58 -12.38 -14.77 -40.87
CA ASP A 58 -13.42 -14.00 -41.54
C ASP A 58 -14.39 -13.16 -40.67
N PHE A 59 -13.95 -11.95 -40.32
CA PHE A 59 -14.84 -10.80 -40.23
C PHE A 59 -14.29 -9.65 -41.08
N ASP A 60 -14.46 -9.82 -42.39
CA ASP A 60 -14.50 -8.72 -43.34
C ASP A 60 -15.80 -7.94 -43.06
N ASP A 61 -15.75 -6.95 -42.17
CA ASP A 61 -16.73 -5.87 -42.14
C ASP A 61 -15.98 -4.55 -42.02
N GLU A 62 -16.00 -3.85 -43.15
CA GLU A 62 -15.54 -2.49 -43.36
C GLU A 62 -16.11 -1.57 -42.26
N ASP A 63 -15.28 -1.10 -41.33
CA ASP A 63 -15.44 0.25 -40.81
C ASP A 63 -14.04 0.88 -40.63
N GLU A 64 -13.74 1.69 -41.63
CA GLU A 64 -12.78 2.79 -41.63
C GLU A 64 -13.19 3.80 -40.52
N ASP A 65 -12.20 4.51 -39.96
CA ASP A 65 -12.29 5.49 -38.85
C ASP A 65 -12.10 4.84 -37.45
N ASP A 66 -11.08 5.14 -36.64
CA ASP A 66 -10.31 6.36 -36.51
C ASP A 66 -9.00 6.04 -35.76
N ALA A 67 -7.88 6.36 -36.39
CA ALA A 67 -6.58 6.40 -35.74
C ALA A 67 -6.27 7.87 -35.42
N GLU A 68 -6.81 8.36 -34.32
CA GLU A 68 -6.30 9.53 -33.59
C GLU A 68 -6.27 9.13 -32.10
N ASP A 69 -5.09 8.87 -31.55
CA ASP A 69 -4.21 9.89 -30.96
C ASP A 69 -4.47 9.95 -29.44
N ASP A 70 -3.60 9.24 -28.71
CA ASP A 70 -2.93 9.74 -27.51
C ASP A 70 -3.75 10.68 -26.60
N GLU A 71 -4.68 10.12 -25.83
CA GLU A 71 -4.99 10.67 -24.51
C GLU A 71 -5.35 9.53 -23.56
N TYR A 72 -4.32 8.96 -22.91
CA TYR A 72 -4.48 8.40 -21.58
C TYR A 72 -4.99 9.53 -20.68
N ASP A 73 -6.30 9.72 -20.65
CA ASP A 73 -7.00 10.53 -19.67
C ASP A 73 -6.85 9.85 -18.31
N PHE A 74 -5.73 10.15 -17.64
CA PHE A 74 -5.56 9.95 -16.21
C PHE A 74 -6.56 10.87 -15.53
N GLY A 75 -7.82 10.45 -15.53
CA GLY A 75 -8.92 11.18 -14.91
C GLY A 75 -8.55 11.48 -13.45
N ASP A 76 -8.36 12.77 -13.21
CA ASP A 76 -7.92 13.46 -11.99
C ASP A 76 -6.45 13.25 -11.57
N ASP A 77 -5.61 14.20 -12.00
CA ASP A 77 -4.44 14.71 -11.29
C ASP A 77 -4.81 15.26 -9.89
N GLU A 78 -5.45 14.46 -9.04
CA GLU A 78 -5.67 14.87 -7.65
C GLU A 78 -4.35 14.67 -6.89
N VAL A 79 -3.67 15.77 -6.57
CA VAL A 79 -2.39 15.75 -5.85
C VAL A 79 -2.66 15.26 -4.42
N LEU A 80 -2.25 14.01 -4.14
CA LEU A 80 -2.40 13.38 -2.83
C LEU A 80 -1.12 13.52 -1.99
N TYR A 81 -1.29 13.90 -0.72
CA TYR A 81 -0.25 14.04 0.29
C TYR A 81 -0.38 12.93 1.34
N GLU A 82 0.75 12.30 1.69
CA GLU A 82 0.80 11.29 2.76
C GLU A 82 1.28 11.94 4.06
N VAL A 83 0.49 11.81 5.12
CA VAL A 83 0.83 12.33 6.45
C VAL A 83 0.64 11.25 7.52
N LYS A 84 1.39 11.36 8.62
CA LYS A 84 1.28 10.43 9.76
C LYS A 84 0.40 11.04 10.83
N CYS A 85 -0.65 10.33 11.23
CA CYS A 85 -1.48 10.75 12.34
C CYS A 85 -0.64 10.78 13.64
N PRO A 86 -0.56 11.90 14.37
CA PRO A 86 0.22 11.99 15.60
C PRO A 86 -0.38 11.18 16.76
N THR A 87 -1.66 10.81 16.68
CA THR A 87 -2.39 10.12 17.74
C THR A 87 -2.28 8.60 17.65
N CYS A 88 -2.38 8.03 16.44
CA CYS A 88 -2.31 6.58 16.22
C CYS A 88 -1.11 6.10 15.41
N GLY A 89 -0.37 7.00 14.75
CA GLY A 89 0.80 6.66 13.94
C GLY A 89 0.48 6.10 12.56
N GLU A 90 -0.81 6.07 12.16
CA GLU A 90 -1.25 5.60 10.84
C GLU A 90 -0.84 6.57 9.72
N GLU A 91 -0.40 6.03 8.59
CA GLU A 91 -0.17 6.77 7.35
C GLU A 91 -1.53 7.01 6.66
N ILE A 92 -1.91 8.28 6.51
CA ILE A 92 -3.16 8.69 5.89
C ILE A 92 -2.87 9.54 4.66
N THR A 93 -3.67 9.34 3.61
CA THR A 93 -3.60 10.10 2.36
C THR A 93 -4.66 11.20 2.35
N ILE A 94 -4.26 12.42 2.00
CA ILE A 94 -5.08 13.63 2.04
C ILE A 94 -4.95 14.32 0.68
N ASP A 95 -6.07 14.78 0.12
CA ASP A 95 -6.11 15.57 -1.12
C ASP A 95 -5.93 17.08 -0.85
N GLU A 96 -5.71 17.86 -1.91
CA GLU A 96 -5.59 19.32 -1.82
C GLU A 96 -6.86 19.97 -1.26
N GLN A 97 -8.04 19.40 -1.54
CA GLN A 97 -9.32 19.89 -1.04
C GLN A 97 -9.44 19.79 0.48
N MET A 98 -9.05 18.66 1.09
CA MET A 98 -9.06 18.50 2.54
C MET A 98 -8.00 19.36 3.24
N LEU A 99 -6.90 19.66 2.57
CA LEU A 99 -5.92 20.64 3.06
C LEU A 99 -6.49 22.05 3.06
N ASP A 100 -7.22 22.44 2.00
CA ASP A 100 -7.92 23.73 1.90
C ASP A 100 -9.04 23.90 2.95
N GLU A 101 -9.70 22.80 3.32
CA GLU A 101 -10.71 22.80 4.40
C GLU A 101 -10.08 23.03 5.79
N GLY A 102 -8.78 22.80 5.94
CA GLY A 102 -8.03 23.04 7.18
C GLY A 102 -8.25 22.02 8.29
N SER A 103 -9.11 21.01 8.08
CA SER A 103 -9.31 19.92 9.02
C SER A 103 -9.77 18.63 8.34
N THR A 104 -9.25 17.47 8.76
CA THR A 104 -9.75 16.15 8.35
C THR A 104 -9.82 15.19 9.53
N VAL A 105 -10.65 14.15 9.46
CA VAL A 105 -10.78 13.17 10.54
C VAL A 105 -9.96 11.92 10.23
N CYS A 106 -9.10 11.51 11.14
CA CYS A 106 -8.34 10.28 10.98
C CYS A 106 -9.29 9.06 10.92
N PRO A 107 -9.26 8.23 9.87
CA PRO A 107 -10.14 7.06 9.75
C PRO A 107 -9.84 5.95 10.76
N ASN A 108 -8.61 5.91 11.32
CA ASN A 108 -8.21 4.87 12.26
C ASN A 108 -8.60 5.21 13.72
N CYS A 109 -8.37 6.45 14.17
CA CYS A 109 -8.64 6.84 15.57
C CYS A 109 -9.84 7.78 15.77
N GLY A 110 -10.38 8.37 14.70
CA GLY A 110 -11.49 9.32 14.77
C GLY A 110 -11.13 10.68 15.37
N GLU A 111 -9.85 10.98 15.52
CA GLU A 111 -9.36 12.29 15.97
C GLU A 111 -9.40 13.29 14.81
N GLU A 112 -9.80 14.53 15.10
CA GLU A 112 -9.80 15.64 14.16
C GLU A 112 -8.37 16.20 14.02
N LEU A 113 -7.84 16.20 12.80
CA LEU A 113 -6.53 16.69 12.45
C LEU A 113 -6.70 18.06 11.80
N GLU A 114 -6.15 19.10 12.43
CA GLU A 114 -6.12 20.46 11.90
C GLU A 114 -4.81 20.71 11.13
N PHE A 115 -4.90 21.27 9.91
CA PHE A 115 -3.76 21.65 9.09
C PHE A 115 -3.67 23.17 9.01
N ASP A 116 -2.55 23.73 9.47
CA ASP A 116 -2.29 25.17 9.35
C ASP A 116 -1.37 25.38 8.14
N LEU A 117 -1.96 25.84 7.03
CA LEU A 117 -1.22 26.28 5.86
C LEU A 117 -0.71 27.70 6.13
N GLU A 118 0.28 27.82 7.01
CA GLU A 118 1.08 29.05 7.06
C GLU A 118 1.83 29.13 5.71
N GLU A 119 1.44 30.07 4.84
CA GLU A 119 2.24 30.46 3.68
C GLU A 119 3.62 30.92 4.19
N ASP A 120 4.57 30.00 4.27
CA ASP A 120 5.98 30.36 4.35
C ASP A 120 6.33 31.06 3.02
N GLU A 121 6.14 32.38 2.98
CA GLU A 121 6.67 33.33 1.98
C GLU A 121 8.22 33.33 1.99
N ASP A 122 8.87 32.17 2.00
CA ASP A 122 10.29 32.06 1.69
C ASP A 122 10.46 32.00 0.17
N GLU A 123 10.11 33.13 -0.48
CA GLU A 123 10.71 33.51 -1.76
C GLU A 123 12.24 33.46 -1.59
N PRO A 124 13.00 32.66 -2.37
CA PRO A 124 14.40 32.95 -2.54
C PRO A 124 14.49 34.25 -3.35
N LYS A 125 14.67 35.39 -2.67
CA LYS A 125 15.06 36.65 -3.32
C LYS A 125 16.37 36.42 -4.07
N ALA A 126 16.26 36.22 -5.39
CA ALA A 126 17.36 36.21 -6.34
C ALA A 126 17.89 37.63 -6.62
#